data_AF-A0A7Y9PFN8-F1
#
_entry.id   AF-A0A7Y9PFN8-F1
#
_cell.length_a   1.000
_cell.length_b   1.000
_cell.length_c   1.000
_cell.angle_alpha   90.00
_cell.angle_beta   90.00
_cell.angle_gamma   90.00
#
_symmetry.space_group_name_H-M   'P 1'
#
loop_
_entity.id
_entity.type
_entity.pdbx_description
1 polymer ?
#
loop_
_entity_poly.entity_id
_entity_poly.type
_entity_poly.pdbx_seq_one_letter_code
_entity_poly.pdbx_strand_id
1 'polypeptide(L)'
;MRATCHRCGGDLPTGDGLSPFCPHCGAPQLFLSESYLADQLESVSSADTTGALPPPLPRQVDWKVALRCAFLVAAIAAVLSVIGLRVPGISFLSTIWILTASMSTLALYQHRRPRAWMDAGVGARVGLTTGLALIVTVGLALAIAGVVARFGLHSMAGFDADFAQILAQSRQTAAASAAQAAPEVVKLYDLPEFQAGIVLASLTISAIFLLIFSAFGGALGGMLRNRRHARP
;
A
#
# COMPACT_ATOMS: atom_id res chain seq x y z
N MET A 1 45.64 -26.48 -10.97
CA MET A 1 45.56 -25.01 -11.17
C MET A 1 46.21 -24.36 -9.95
N ARG A 2 47.16 -23.43 -10.12
CA ARG A 2 47.72 -22.67 -8.99
C ARG A 2 46.73 -21.56 -8.63
N ALA A 3 46.32 -21.49 -7.37
CA ALA A 3 45.47 -20.40 -6.90
C ALA A 3 46.35 -19.21 -6.51
N THR A 4 46.03 -18.02 -7.00
CA THR A 4 46.76 -16.78 -6.70
C THR A 4 45.86 -15.83 -5.92
N CYS A 5 46.45 -15.06 -5.02
CA CYS A 5 45.72 -14.06 -4.22
C CYS A 5 45.20 -12.93 -5.12
N HIS A 6 43.91 -12.61 -5.03
CA HIS A 6 43.30 -11.54 -5.83
C HIS A 6 43.91 -10.14 -5.57
N ARG A 7 44.46 -9.91 -4.36
CA ARG A 7 44.94 -8.59 -3.94
C ARG A 7 46.41 -8.37 -4.26
N CYS A 8 47.26 -9.37 -4.02
CA CYS A 8 48.71 -9.22 -4.16
C CYS A 8 49.33 -10.13 -5.23
N GLY A 9 48.55 -11.01 -5.86
CA GLY A 9 49.03 -11.94 -6.88
C GLY A 9 49.94 -13.06 -6.36
N GLY A 10 50.21 -13.13 -5.05
CA GLY A 10 51.05 -14.17 -4.46
C GLY A 10 50.42 -15.56 -4.55
N ASP A 11 51.26 -16.59 -4.68
CA ASP A 11 50.84 -17.99 -4.76
C ASP A 11 50.24 -18.47 -3.43
N LEU A 12 49.10 -19.15 -3.49
CA LEU A 12 48.45 -19.74 -2.33
C LEU A 12 48.85 -21.21 -2.17
N PRO A 13 49.06 -21.70 -0.92
CA PRO A 13 49.43 -23.09 -0.67
C PRO A 13 48.34 -24.04 -1.17
N THR A 14 48.76 -25.03 -1.98
CA THR A 14 47.88 -25.90 -2.79
C THR A 14 47.48 -27.20 -2.06
N GLY A 15 47.28 -27.13 -0.73
CA GLY A 15 46.87 -28.29 0.07
C GLY A 15 45.46 -28.13 0.59
N ASP A 16 44.62 -29.15 0.36
CA ASP A 16 43.30 -29.61 0.87
C ASP A 16 42.43 -28.76 1.83
N GLY A 17 42.70 -27.48 2.03
CA GLY A 17 41.94 -26.58 2.88
C GLY A 17 42.32 -25.14 2.56
N LEU A 18 41.47 -24.50 1.74
CA LEU A 18 41.50 -23.08 1.39
C LEU A 18 41.94 -22.24 2.60
N SER A 19 43.19 -21.75 2.60
CA SER A 19 43.64 -20.84 3.65
C SER A 19 42.72 -19.60 3.59
N PRO A 20 41.93 -19.30 4.64
CA PRO A 20 40.89 -18.28 4.57
C PRO A 20 41.47 -16.88 4.32
N PHE A 21 42.76 -16.71 4.59
CA PHE A 21 43.52 -15.48 4.37
C PHE A 21 44.82 -15.78 3.60
N CYS A 22 45.24 -14.83 2.77
CA CYS A 22 46.53 -14.88 2.10
C CYS A 22 47.67 -14.66 3.12
N PRO A 23 48.70 -15.52 3.16
CA PRO A 23 49.81 -15.37 4.11
C PRO A 23 50.69 -14.15 3.85
N HIS A 24 50.69 -13.63 2.61
CA HIS A 24 51.52 -12.48 2.24
C HIS A 24 50.89 -11.12 2.57
N CYS A 25 49.58 -10.99 2.46
CA CYS A 25 48.90 -9.69 2.60
C CYS A 25 47.69 -9.69 3.54
N GLY A 26 47.34 -10.85 4.11
CA GLY A 26 46.19 -11.00 5.01
C GLY A 26 44.82 -10.85 4.32
N ALA A 27 44.76 -10.77 3.00
CA ALA A 27 43.49 -10.59 2.30
C ALA A 27 42.62 -11.86 2.39
N PRO A 28 41.34 -11.76 2.78
CA PRO A 28 40.44 -12.89 2.82
C PRO A 28 40.21 -13.44 1.40
N GLN A 29 40.27 -14.77 1.24
CA GLN A 29 40.05 -15.46 -0.04
C GLN A 29 38.70 -16.21 -0.10
N LEU A 30 37.82 -15.99 0.89
CA LEU A 30 36.46 -16.53 0.92
C LEU A 30 35.57 -15.78 -0.08
N PHE A 31 35.36 -16.37 -1.24
CA PHE A 31 34.31 -15.96 -2.16
C PHE A 31 33.11 -16.88 -1.92
N LEU A 32 31.97 -16.29 -1.51
CA LEU A 32 30.70 -16.99 -1.66
C LEU A 32 30.43 -17.10 -3.16
N SER A 33 30.53 -18.30 -3.70
CA SER A 33 30.11 -18.57 -5.07
C SER A 33 28.60 -18.36 -5.17
N GLU A 34 28.15 -17.59 -6.17
CA GLU A 34 26.72 -17.35 -6.39
C GLU A 34 25.93 -18.66 -6.59
N SER A 35 26.61 -19.72 -7.03
CA SER A 35 26.06 -21.09 -7.11
C SER A 35 25.68 -21.66 -5.73
N TYR A 36 26.41 -21.36 -4.65
CA TYR A 36 26.03 -21.76 -3.29
C TYR A 36 24.81 -20.99 -2.78
N LEU A 37 24.61 -19.76 -3.26
CA LEU A 37 23.43 -18.94 -2.92
C LEU A 37 22.17 -19.46 -3.65
N ALA A 38 22.35 -20.00 -4.86
CA ALA A 38 21.29 -20.69 -5.61
C ALA A 38 20.98 -22.09 -5.03
N ASP A 39 22.00 -22.87 -4.67
CA ASP A 39 21.80 -24.21 -4.07
C ASP A 39 21.25 -24.14 -2.63
N GLN A 40 21.50 -23.05 -1.88
CA GLN A 40 20.86 -22.84 -0.57
C GLN A 40 19.36 -22.57 -0.67
N LEU A 41 18.84 -22.16 -1.84
CA LEU A 41 17.39 -22.04 -2.07
C LEU A 41 16.75 -23.41 -2.31
N GLU A 42 17.49 -24.41 -2.78
CA GLU A 42 16.98 -25.77 -3.04
C GLU A 42 17.31 -26.80 -1.94
N SER A 43 18.35 -26.59 -1.12
CA SER A 43 18.87 -27.61 -0.19
C SER A 43 18.46 -27.48 1.30
N VAL A 44 17.42 -26.72 1.64
CA VAL A 44 16.88 -26.62 3.03
C VAL A 44 16.14 -27.89 3.47
N SER A 45 16.62 -29.08 3.11
CA SER A 45 16.05 -30.34 3.61
C SER A 45 16.98 -31.14 4.50
N SER A 46 18.31 -31.07 4.39
CA SER A 46 19.16 -31.98 5.16
C SER A 46 20.61 -31.50 5.24
N ALA A 47 21.07 -31.05 6.43
CA ALA A 47 22.38 -31.35 7.04
C ALA A 47 22.85 -30.25 8.02
N ASP A 48 23.17 -30.68 9.24
CA ASP A 48 24.12 -30.14 10.21
C ASP A 48 24.07 -28.63 10.54
N THR A 49 23.13 -28.28 11.42
CA THR A 49 23.12 -26.98 12.10
C THR A 49 23.95 -27.07 13.38
N THR A 50 24.96 -26.21 13.52
CA THR A 50 25.51 -25.82 14.83
C THR A 50 24.33 -25.45 15.74
N GLY A 51 24.23 -25.98 16.96
CA GLY A 51 23.01 -26.02 17.80
C GLY A 51 22.30 -24.70 18.17
N ALA A 52 22.62 -23.58 17.51
CA ALA A 52 21.76 -22.42 17.42
C ALA A 52 20.71 -22.65 16.32
N LEU A 53 19.41 -22.54 16.67
CA LEU A 53 18.35 -22.50 15.66
C LEU A 53 18.72 -21.42 14.62
N PRO A 54 18.70 -21.73 13.30
CA PRO A 54 18.92 -20.72 12.28
C PRO A 54 17.93 -19.57 12.50
N PRO A 55 18.35 -18.30 12.38
CA PRO A 55 17.43 -17.18 12.49
C PRO A 55 16.27 -17.41 11.52
N PRO A 56 15.01 -17.26 11.95
CA PRO A 56 13.87 -17.53 11.09
C PRO A 56 14.03 -16.70 9.83
N LEU A 57 14.08 -17.36 8.66
CA LEU A 57 14.16 -16.67 7.37
C LEU A 57 13.07 -15.60 7.32
N PRO A 58 13.34 -14.44 6.69
CA PRO A 58 12.35 -13.39 6.52
C PRO A 58 11.12 -13.97 5.83
N ARG A 59 10.08 -14.27 6.61
CA ARG A 59 8.92 -14.99 6.11
C ARG A 59 8.20 -14.09 5.11
N GLN A 60 8.16 -14.52 3.85
CA GLN A 60 7.45 -13.82 2.79
C GLN A 60 6.02 -13.49 3.22
N VAL A 61 5.55 -12.31 2.80
CA VAL A 61 4.21 -11.79 3.10
C VAL A 61 3.16 -12.75 2.55
N ASP A 62 2.25 -13.20 3.41
CA ASP A 62 1.09 -14.01 3.02
C ASP A 62 0.04 -13.08 2.39
N TRP A 63 0.21 -12.82 1.09
CA TRP A 63 -0.64 -11.91 0.32
C TRP A 63 -2.13 -12.28 0.37
N LYS A 64 -2.45 -13.56 0.50
CA LYS A 64 -3.84 -14.02 0.61
C LYS A 64 -4.48 -13.53 1.91
N VAL A 65 -3.75 -13.58 3.02
CA VAL A 65 -4.22 -13.06 4.31
C VAL A 65 -4.27 -11.54 4.30
N ALA A 66 -3.24 -10.88 3.76
CA ALA A 66 -3.20 -9.42 3.64
C ALA A 66 -4.40 -8.89 2.84
N LEU A 67 -4.69 -9.50 1.69
CA LEU A 67 -5.79 -9.11 0.83
C LEU A 67 -7.16 -9.32 1.50
N ARG A 68 -7.34 -10.44 2.24
CA ARG A 68 -8.56 -10.67 3.03
C ARG A 68 -8.76 -9.62 4.12
N CYS A 69 -7.70 -9.22 4.81
CA CYS A 69 -7.76 -8.15 5.80
C CYS A 69 -8.11 -6.80 5.15
N ALA A 70 -7.48 -6.49 4.01
CA ALA A 70 -7.76 -5.27 3.26
C ALA A 70 -9.23 -5.18 2.83
N PHE A 71 -9.78 -6.25 2.22
CA PHE A 71 -11.19 -6.28 1.83
C PHE A 71 -12.16 -6.22 3.02
N LEU A 72 -11.81 -6.79 4.17
CA LEU A 72 -12.64 -6.70 5.37
C LEU A 72 -12.73 -5.24 5.85
N VAL A 73 -11.59 -4.56 5.97
CA VAL A 73 -11.54 -3.15 6.38
C VAL A 73 -12.25 -2.25 5.35
N ALA A 74 -12.07 -2.55 4.08
CA ALA A 74 -12.70 -1.82 2.99
C ALA A 74 -14.22 -2.02 2.93
N ALA A 75 -14.71 -3.22 3.25
CA ALA A 75 -16.14 -3.49 3.38
C ALA A 75 -16.78 -2.68 4.52
N ILE A 76 -16.11 -2.56 5.67
CA ILE A 76 -16.58 -1.69 6.77
C ILE A 76 -16.63 -0.23 6.31
N ALA A 77 -15.60 0.24 5.61
CA ALA A 77 -15.57 1.60 5.06
C ALA A 77 -16.71 1.84 4.06
N ALA A 78 -17.00 0.87 3.21
CA ALA A 78 -18.10 0.93 2.24
C ALA A 78 -19.46 1.05 2.94
N VAL A 79 -19.71 0.23 3.96
CA VAL A 79 -20.95 0.30 4.76
C VAL A 79 -21.07 1.65 5.47
N LEU A 80 -20.00 2.11 6.13
CA LEU A 80 -19.98 3.41 6.79
C LEU A 80 -20.23 4.56 5.81
N SER A 81 -19.70 4.47 4.59
CA SER A 81 -19.90 5.49 3.54
C SER A 81 -21.35 5.53 3.07
N VAL A 82 -21.97 4.37 2.83
CA VAL A 82 -23.39 4.31 2.42
C VAL A 82 -24.31 4.81 3.53
N ILE A 83 -24.05 4.46 4.78
CA ILE A 83 -24.84 4.95 5.93
C ILE A 83 -24.61 6.47 6.13
N GLY A 84 -23.38 6.94 5.92
CA GLY A 84 -23.00 8.35 6.00
C GLY A 84 -23.77 9.25 5.03
N LEU A 85 -24.23 8.74 3.90
CA LEU A 85 -25.12 9.47 2.98
C LEU A 85 -26.47 9.83 3.61
N ARG A 86 -26.93 9.07 4.61
CA ARG A 86 -28.22 9.29 5.29
C ARG A 86 -28.07 10.02 6.62
N VAL A 87 -26.92 9.90 7.26
CA VAL A 87 -26.67 10.42 8.60
C VAL A 87 -25.41 11.28 8.58
N PRO A 88 -25.52 12.62 8.61
CA PRO A 88 -24.37 13.53 8.52
C PRO A 88 -23.28 13.25 9.56
N GLY A 89 -23.66 12.86 10.79
CA GLY A 89 -22.71 12.53 11.86
C GLY A 89 -21.83 11.30 11.57
N ILE A 90 -22.29 10.37 10.73
CA ILE A 90 -21.54 9.16 10.36
C ILE A 90 -20.54 9.44 9.24
N SER A 91 -20.74 10.51 8.45
CA SER A 91 -19.83 10.90 7.37
C SER A 91 -18.41 11.22 7.90
N PHE A 92 -18.33 11.92 9.03
CA PHE A 92 -17.04 12.22 9.69
C PHE A 92 -16.35 10.93 10.17
N LEU A 93 -17.11 10.01 10.77
CA LEU A 93 -16.58 8.72 11.21
C LEU A 93 -16.08 7.86 10.05
N SER A 94 -16.81 7.87 8.91
CA SER A 94 -16.38 7.19 7.69
C SER A 94 -15.04 7.74 7.18
N THR A 95 -14.88 9.07 7.19
CA THR A 95 -13.63 9.72 6.77
C THR A 95 -12.47 9.31 7.67
N ILE A 96 -12.65 9.34 8.99
CA ILE A 96 -11.62 8.89 9.95
C ILE A 96 -11.29 7.40 9.73
N TRP A 97 -12.31 6.57 9.49
CA TRP A 97 -12.12 5.15 9.23
C TRP A 97 -11.30 4.91 7.97
N ILE A 98 -11.61 5.61 6.87
CA ILE A 98 -10.85 5.52 5.62
C ILE A 98 -9.38 5.95 5.82
N LEU A 99 -9.14 7.04 6.55
CA LEU A 99 -7.78 7.51 6.84
C LEU A 99 -6.98 6.53 7.70
N THR A 100 -7.64 5.82 8.63
CA THR A 100 -7.00 4.85 9.52
C THR A 100 -7.00 3.41 8.97
N ALA A 101 -7.70 3.15 7.86
CA ALA A 101 -7.91 1.81 7.30
C ALA A 101 -6.61 1.07 6.98
N SER A 102 -5.60 1.78 6.47
CA SER A 102 -4.29 1.17 6.16
C SER A 102 -3.57 0.70 7.43
N MET A 103 -3.60 1.50 8.50
CA MET A 103 -3.02 1.11 9.80
C MET A 103 -3.80 -0.05 10.43
N SER A 104 -5.13 -0.02 10.34
CA SER A 104 -6.01 -1.09 10.84
C SER A 104 -5.78 -2.40 10.09
N THR A 105 -5.60 -2.36 8.77
CA THR A 105 -5.29 -3.54 7.96
C THR A 105 -3.96 -4.17 8.36
N LEU A 106 -2.92 -3.34 8.55
CA LEU A 106 -1.64 -3.81 9.08
C LEU A 106 -1.79 -4.40 10.50
N ALA A 107 -2.61 -3.80 11.36
CA ALA A 107 -2.88 -4.31 12.71
C ALA A 107 -3.54 -5.70 12.67
N LEU A 108 -4.57 -5.87 11.85
CA LEU A 108 -5.26 -7.15 11.67
C LEU A 108 -4.36 -8.21 11.05
N TYR A 109 -3.56 -7.85 10.04
CA TYR A 109 -2.62 -8.76 9.41
C TYR A 109 -1.60 -9.29 10.42
N GLN A 110 -0.98 -8.41 11.20
CA GLN A 110 -0.01 -8.81 12.22
C GLN A 110 -0.64 -9.58 13.37
N HIS A 111 -1.86 -9.25 13.78
CA HIS A 111 -2.56 -10.02 14.80
C HIS A 111 -2.73 -11.48 14.37
N ARG A 112 -2.97 -11.72 13.07
CA ARG A 112 -3.02 -13.09 12.51
C ARG A 112 -1.64 -13.70 12.24
N ARG A 113 -0.61 -12.88 12.04
CA ARG A 113 0.77 -13.31 11.71
C ARG A 113 1.81 -12.53 12.55
N PRO A 114 1.91 -12.78 13.87
CA PRO A 114 2.77 -11.99 14.76
C PRO A 114 4.27 -12.16 14.51
N ARG A 115 4.67 -13.20 13.79
CA ARG A 115 6.08 -13.48 13.43
C ARG A 115 6.47 -12.97 12.02
N ALA A 116 5.59 -12.25 11.34
CA ALA A 116 5.90 -11.69 10.02
C ALA A 116 6.77 -10.43 10.18
N TRP A 117 7.94 -10.41 9.53
CA TRP A 117 8.77 -9.23 9.52
C TRP A 117 8.13 -8.16 8.62
N MET A 118 8.07 -6.91 9.11
CA MET A 118 7.43 -5.80 8.42
C MET A 118 8.39 -4.62 8.30
N ASP A 119 8.97 -4.49 7.13
CA ASP A 119 9.70 -3.29 6.73
C ASP A 119 8.76 -2.20 6.22
N ALA A 120 9.27 -0.97 6.16
CA ALA A 120 8.54 0.18 5.61
C ALA A 120 8.07 -0.08 4.16
N GLY A 121 8.89 -0.73 3.33
CA GLY A 121 8.53 -1.09 1.96
C GLY A 121 7.38 -2.11 1.88
N VAL A 122 7.37 -3.12 2.76
CA VAL A 122 6.26 -4.07 2.87
C VAL A 122 5.00 -3.37 3.34
N GLY A 123 5.12 -2.51 4.35
CA GLY A 123 4.01 -1.68 4.84
C GLY A 123 3.41 -0.80 3.76
N ALA A 124 4.23 -0.16 2.93
CA ALA A 124 3.77 0.66 1.81
C ALA A 124 2.98 -0.16 0.77
N ARG A 125 3.48 -1.35 0.40
CA ARG A 125 2.78 -2.24 -0.54
C ARG A 125 1.43 -2.72 0.01
N VAL A 126 1.37 -3.09 1.28
CA VAL A 126 0.10 -3.46 1.94
C VAL A 126 -0.84 -2.25 1.99
N GLY A 127 -0.31 -1.06 2.28
CA GLY A 127 -1.05 0.21 2.19
C GLY A 127 -1.66 0.43 0.82
N LEU A 128 -0.90 0.27 -0.26
CA LEU A 128 -1.41 0.36 -1.64
C LEU A 128 -2.51 -0.67 -1.92
N THR A 129 -2.33 -1.93 -1.52
CA THR A 129 -3.38 -2.94 -1.70
C THR A 129 -4.65 -2.59 -0.93
N THR A 130 -4.52 -1.97 0.24
CA THR A 130 -5.65 -1.51 1.05
C THR A 130 -6.35 -0.33 0.39
N GLY A 131 -5.58 0.65 -0.11
CA GLY A 131 -6.12 1.79 -0.86
C GLY A 131 -6.87 1.36 -2.12
N LEU A 132 -6.33 0.42 -2.90
CA LEU A 132 -7.01 -0.15 -4.06
C LEU A 132 -8.30 -0.87 -3.66
N ALA A 133 -8.27 -1.68 -2.60
CA ALA A 133 -9.46 -2.35 -2.09
C ALA A 133 -10.53 -1.33 -1.65
N LEU A 134 -10.14 -0.24 -0.98
CA LEU A 134 -11.04 0.86 -0.60
C LEU A 134 -11.67 1.53 -1.82
N ILE A 135 -10.88 1.92 -2.82
CA ILE A 135 -11.40 2.57 -4.05
C ILE A 135 -12.46 1.69 -4.70
N VAL A 136 -12.14 0.41 -4.90
CA VAL A 136 -13.04 -0.52 -5.59
C VAL A 136 -14.30 -0.79 -4.76
N THR A 137 -14.17 -1.11 -3.48
CA THR A 137 -15.32 -1.50 -2.65
C THR A 137 -16.21 -0.33 -2.29
N VAL A 138 -15.65 0.82 -1.92
CA VAL A 138 -16.42 2.04 -1.60
C VAL A 138 -17.06 2.57 -2.88
N GLY A 139 -16.32 2.64 -3.99
CA GLY A 139 -16.85 3.08 -5.28
C GLY A 139 -18.01 2.21 -5.75
N LEU A 140 -17.85 0.88 -5.68
CA LEU A 140 -18.91 -0.06 -6.05
C LEU A 140 -20.12 0.06 -5.12
N ALA A 141 -19.92 0.19 -3.81
CA ALA A 141 -21.01 0.33 -2.85
C ALA A 141 -21.80 1.63 -3.06
N LEU A 142 -21.12 2.75 -3.30
CA LEU A 142 -21.75 4.03 -3.62
C LEU A 142 -22.49 3.98 -4.96
N ALA A 143 -21.93 3.33 -5.98
CA ALA A 143 -22.60 3.13 -7.27
C ALA A 143 -23.88 2.31 -7.12
N ILE A 144 -23.83 1.18 -6.41
CA ILE A 144 -24.99 0.33 -6.14
C ILE A 144 -26.04 1.12 -5.33
N ALA A 145 -25.62 1.81 -4.27
CA ALA A 145 -26.52 2.62 -3.44
C ALA A 145 -27.20 3.72 -4.27
N GLY A 146 -26.47 4.37 -5.19
CA GLY A 146 -27.00 5.38 -6.11
C GLY A 146 -28.03 4.80 -7.08
N VAL A 147 -27.75 3.64 -7.69
CA VAL A 147 -28.69 2.93 -8.57
C VAL A 147 -29.97 2.55 -7.80
N VAL A 148 -29.83 2.00 -6.59
CA VAL A 148 -30.97 1.65 -5.74
C VAL A 148 -31.75 2.88 -5.31
N ALA A 149 -31.09 3.98 -4.97
CA ALA A 149 -31.75 5.24 -4.63
C ALA A 149 -32.55 5.81 -5.82
N ARG A 150 -31.99 5.72 -7.03
CA ARG A 150 -32.61 6.22 -8.26
C ARG A 150 -33.81 5.36 -8.69
N PHE A 151 -33.62 4.05 -8.82
CA PHE A 151 -34.62 3.15 -9.43
C PHE A 151 -35.49 2.41 -8.40
N GLY A 152 -34.96 2.15 -7.21
CA GLY A 152 -35.71 1.45 -6.16
C GLY A 152 -36.54 2.41 -5.31
N LEU A 153 -35.88 3.41 -4.72
CA LEU A 153 -36.50 4.30 -3.73
C LEU A 153 -37.11 5.57 -4.33
N HIS A 154 -36.87 5.85 -5.62
CA HIS A 154 -37.30 7.08 -6.30
C HIS A 154 -36.91 8.36 -5.53
N SER A 155 -35.86 8.29 -4.69
CA SER A 155 -35.51 9.32 -3.73
C SER A 155 -34.42 10.26 -4.24
N MET A 156 -34.28 10.41 -5.56
CA MET A 156 -33.13 11.08 -6.14
C MET A 156 -33.23 12.61 -6.11
N ALA A 157 -34.42 13.18 -5.87
CA ALA A 157 -34.60 14.63 -5.81
C ALA A 157 -33.66 15.32 -4.82
N GLY A 158 -33.39 14.70 -3.66
CA GLY A 158 -32.45 15.24 -2.68
C GLY A 158 -30.99 15.19 -3.16
N PHE A 159 -30.57 14.06 -3.73
CA PHE A 159 -29.22 13.92 -4.27
C PHE A 159 -28.96 14.85 -5.46
N ASP A 160 -29.94 14.99 -6.36
CA ASP A 160 -29.86 15.89 -7.51
C ASP A 160 -29.80 17.35 -7.05
N ALA A 161 -30.54 17.72 -6.00
CA ALA A 161 -30.48 19.05 -5.40
C ALA A 161 -29.11 19.34 -4.76
N ASP A 162 -28.57 18.39 -3.99
CA ASP A 162 -27.24 18.51 -3.38
C ASP A 162 -26.15 18.61 -4.46
N PHE A 163 -26.22 17.78 -5.50
CA PHE A 163 -25.28 17.82 -6.62
C PHE A 163 -25.37 19.13 -7.39
N ALA A 164 -26.58 19.62 -7.67
CA ALA A 164 -26.79 20.92 -8.30
C ALA A 164 -26.23 22.07 -7.44
N GLN A 165 -26.35 21.99 -6.12
CA GLN A 165 -25.78 22.96 -5.19
C GLN A 165 -24.24 22.95 -5.24
N ILE A 166 -23.61 21.78 -5.22
CA ILE A 166 -22.15 21.64 -5.35
C ILE A 166 -21.67 22.25 -6.68
N LEU A 167 -22.39 21.97 -7.77
CA LEU A 167 -22.08 22.53 -9.08
C LEU A 167 -22.23 24.05 -9.09
N ALA A 168 -23.31 24.57 -8.53
CA ALA A 168 -23.53 26.01 -8.41
C ALA A 168 -22.40 26.69 -7.60
N GLN A 169 -21.96 26.07 -6.51
CA GLN A 169 -20.84 26.57 -5.70
C GLN A 169 -19.51 26.53 -6.47
N SER A 170 -19.25 25.46 -7.23
CA SER A 170 -18.06 25.35 -8.09
C SER A 170 -18.03 26.46 -9.15
N ARG A 171 -19.20 26.78 -9.74
CA ARG A 171 -19.36 27.89 -10.70
C ARG A 171 -19.11 29.23 -10.05
N GLN A 172 -19.64 29.47 -8.86
CA GLN A 172 -19.41 30.72 -8.13
C GLN A 172 -17.92 30.91 -7.80
N THR A 173 -17.24 29.85 -7.40
CA THR A 173 -15.80 29.88 -7.11
C THR A 173 -14.99 30.13 -8.39
N ALA A 174 -15.35 29.45 -9.48
CA ALA A 174 -14.76 29.69 -10.80
C ALA A 174 -15.01 31.15 -11.25
N ALA A 175 -16.24 31.65 -11.17
CA ALA A 175 -16.63 33.02 -11.53
C ALA A 175 -15.90 34.08 -10.68
N ALA A 176 -15.72 33.83 -9.38
CA ALA A 176 -14.98 34.72 -8.48
C ALA A 176 -13.48 34.73 -8.79
N SER A 177 -12.90 33.59 -9.12
CA SER A 177 -11.51 33.52 -9.63
C SER A 177 -11.38 34.05 -11.07
N ALA A 178 -12.50 34.10 -11.80
CA ALA A 178 -12.62 34.50 -13.20
C ALA A 178 -12.92 35.99 -13.39
N ALA A 179 -12.61 36.86 -12.43
CA ALA A 179 -12.41 38.28 -12.74
C ALA A 179 -11.39 38.51 -13.89
N GLN A 180 -10.65 37.46 -14.29
CA GLN A 180 -9.77 37.38 -15.46
C GLN A 180 -10.15 36.29 -16.49
N ALA A 181 -11.17 35.44 -16.27
CA ALA A 181 -11.49 34.35 -17.20
C ALA A 181 -12.64 34.73 -18.14
N ALA A 182 -12.51 34.38 -19.41
CA ALA A 182 -13.49 34.70 -20.44
C ALA A 182 -14.87 34.10 -20.11
N PRO A 183 -15.98 34.82 -20.39
CA PRO A 183 -17.35 34.33 -20.15
C PRO A 183 -17.66 33.01 -20.89
N GLU A 184 -16.88 32.67 -21.93
CA GLU A 184 -16.95 31.38 -22.61
C GLU A 184 -16.57 30.19 -21.71
N VAL A 185 -15.62 30.36 -20.79
CA VAL A 185 -15.20 29.30 -19.87
C VAL A 185 -16.32 28.95 -18.89
N VAL A 186 -17.12 29.95 -18.49
CA VAL A 186 -18.26 29.74 -17.60
C VAL A 186 -19.37 28.94 -18.30
N LYS A 187 -19.60 29.16 -19.60
CA LYS A 187 -20.56 28.38 -20.40
C LYS A 187 -20.18 26.90 -20.53
N LEU A 188 -18.89 26.57 -20.44
CA LEU A 188 -18.42 25.18 -20.47
C LEU A 188 -18.96 24.37 -19.28
N TYR A 189 -19.23 25.01 -18.14
CA TYR A 189 -19.82 24.37 -16.95
C TYR A 189 -21.29 23.92 -17.13
N ASP A 190 -21.97 24.40 -18.17
CA ASP A 190 -23.34 23.96 -18.50
C ASP A 190 -23.37 22.69 -19.36
N LEU A 191 -22.24 22.30 -19.96
CA LEU A 191 -22.17 21.09 -20.78
C LEU A 191 -22.16 19.85 -19.88
N PRO A 192 -23.07 18.88 -20.09
CA PRO A 192 -23.15 17.67 -19.26
C PRO A 192 -21.88 16.80 -19.37
N GLU A 193 -21.24 16.81 -20.54
CA GLU A 193 -19.96 16.12 -20.76
C GLU A 193 -18.84 16.70 -19.88
N PHE A 194 -18.80 18.03 -19.75
CA PHE A 194 -17.82 18.70 -18.91
C PHE A 194 -18.07 18.44 -17.42
N GLN A 195 -19.34 18.44 -17.00
CA GLN A 195 -19.71 18.09 -15.61
C GLN A 195 -19.30 16.66 -15.26
N ALA A 196 -19.57 15.69 -16.16
CA ALA A 196 -19.10 14.32 -15.99
C ALA A 196 -17.56 14.25 -15.94
N GLY A 197 -16.88 15.02 -16.79
CA GLY A 197 -15.43 15.15 -16.78
C GLY A 197 -14.87 15.67 -15.44
N ILE A 198 -15.48 16.70 -14.85
CA ILE A 198 -15.09 17.22 -13.53
C ILE A 198 -15.27 16.15 -12.44
N VAL A 199 -16.39 15.44 -12.44
CA VAL A 199 -16.65 14.38 -11.45
C VAL A 199 -15.65 13.24 -11.59
N LEU A 200 -15.36 12.79 -12.82
CA LEU A 200 -14.35 11.76 -13.06
C LEU A 200 -12.95 12.23 -12.67
N ALA A 201 -12.59 13.47 -12.98
CA ALA A 201 -11.31 14.05 -12.60
C ALA A 201 -11.17 14.15 -11.07
N SER A 202 -12.21 14.62 -10.38
CA SER A 202 -12.21 14.72 -8.91
C SER A 202 -12.09 13.35 -8.25
N LEU A 203 -12.84 12.35 -8.72
CA LEU A 203 -12.72 10.96 -8.24
C LEU A 203 -11.33 10.38 -8.49
N THR A 204 -10.73 10.66 -9.65
CA THR A 204 -9.38 10.20 -9.99
C THR A 204 -8.34 10.83 -9.07
N ILE A 205 -8.43 12.14 -8.86
CA ILE A 205 -7.56 12.88 -7.94
C ILE A 205 -7.71 12.35 -6.51
N SER A 206 -8.94 12.18 -6.02
CA SER A 206 -9.21 11.59 -4.71
C SER A 206 -8.66 10.17 -4.57
N ALA A 207 -8.78 9.34 -5.61
CA ALA A 207 -8.21 8.00 -5.63
C ALA A 207 -6.67 8.03 -5.52
N ILE A 208 -6.01 8.93 -6.26
CA ILE A 208 -4.55 9.11 -6.18
C ILE A 208 -4.14 9.54 -4.76
N PHE A 209 -4.81 10.54 -4.18
CA PHE A 209 -4.54 10.96 -2.81
C PHE A 209 -4.74 9.81 -1.82
N LEU A 210 -5.84 9.06 -1.95
CA LEU A 210 -6.11 7.93 -1.09
C LEU A 210 -5.01 6.85 -1.18
N LEU A 211 -4.48 6.58 -2.38
CA LEU A 211 -3.35 5.66 -2.56
C LEU A 211 -2.08 6.19 -1.88
N ILE A 212 -1.77 7.47 -2.04
CA ILE A 212 -0.60 8.11 -1.41
C ILE A 212 -0.70 8.04 0.11
N PHE A 213 -1.83 8.46 0.68
CA PHE A 213 -2.07 8.43 2.12
C PHE A 213 -2.08 6.99 2.66
N SER A 214 -2.65 6.04 1.91
CA SER A 214 -2.67 4.63 2.30
C SER A 214 -1.26 4.02 2.29
N ALA A 215 -0.47 4.30 1.26
CA ALA A 215 0.92 3.87 1.17
C ALA A 215 1.75 4.47 2.32
N PHE A 216 1.58 5.76 2.61
CA PHE A 216 2.26 6.44 3.71
C PHE A 216 1.87 5.86 5.08
N GLY A 217 0.58 5.70 5.35
CA GLY A 217 0.07 5.10 6.58
C GLY A 217 0.54 3.65 6.78
N GLY A 218 0.60 2.88 5.68
CA GLY A 218 1.17 1.54 5.68
C GLY A 218 2.68 1.53 5.96
N ALA A 219 3.45 2.40 5.31
CA ALA A 219 4.89 2.52 5.52
C ALA A 219 5.22 2.91 6.98
N LEU A 220 4.52 3.91 7.51
CA LEU A 220 4.64 4.35 8.90
C LEU A 220 4.27 3.23 9.88
N GLY A 221 3.19 2.50 9.60
CA GLY A 221 2.76 1.35 10.40
C GLY A 221 3.79 0.20 10.41
N GLY A 222 4.46 -0.05 9.29
CA GLY A 222 5.58 -1.00 9.21
C GLY A 222 6.79 -0.55 10.04
N MET A 223 7.24 0.70 9.81
CA MET A 223 8.41 1.26 10.48
C MET A 223 8.27 1.32 12.01
N LEU A 224 7.12 1.80 12.51
CA LEU A 224 6.89 1.94 13.96
C LEU A 224 6.93 0.59 14.69
N ARG A 225 6.61 -0.50 13.99
CA ARG A 225 6.53 -1.84 14.59
C ARG A 225 7.84 -2.61 14.46
N ASN A 226 8.62 -2.39 13.40
CA ASN A 226 9.99 -2.95 13.31
C ASN A 226 10.87 -2.47 14.48
N ARG A 227 10.71 -1.19 14.88
CA ARG A 227 11.41 -0.61 16.03
C ARG A 227 11.08 -1.27 17.38
N ARG A 228 9.92 -1.91 17.53
CA ARG A 228 9.52 -2.59 18.77
C ARG A 228 10.19 -3.96 18.92
N HIS A 229 10.53 -4.61 17.83
CA HIS A 229 11.26 -5.89 17.85
C HIS A 229 12.78 -5.73 17.93
N ALA A 230 13.30 -4.54 17.60
CA ALA A 230 14.73 -4.24 17.67
C ALA A 230 15.22 -3.78 19.06
N ARG A 231 14.33 -3.66 20.06
CA ARG A 231 14.72 -3.42 21.45
C ARG A 231 14.73 -4.77 22.20
N PRO A 232 15.90 -5.29 22.60
CA PRO A 232 16.01 -6.50 23.40
C PRO A 232 15.42 -6.32 24.80
#